data_AF-A0A0E2BE82-F1
#
_entry.id   AF-A0A0E2BE82-F1
#
_cell.length_a   1.000
_cell.length_b   1.000
_cell.length_c   1.000
_cell.angle_alpha   90.00
_cell.angle_beta   90.00
_cell.angle_gamma   90.00
#
_symmetry.space_group_name_H-M   'P 1'
#
loop_
_entity.id
_entity.type
_entity.pdbx_description
1 polymer ?
#
loop_
_entity_poly.entity_id
_entity_poly.type
_entity_poly.pdbx_seq_one_letter_code
_entity_poly.pdbx_strand_id
1 'polypeptide(L)'
;MIPYAGDITFNAKSGEKNSNSVYGTEVHATRYQYGFTITPESLEIKDRVYKILKAISNLNQVAGNQSRFLYDFSPESIILRWTDDFAPRILYSFEESENILSIPSIVEKVNSGDLEGETLIIAGPITKLPEVTKLKEKKVTLFDGIKQGFLELEQRIKKDLK
;
A
#
# COMPACT_ATOMS: atom_id res chain seq x y z
N MET A 1 14.31 -6.29 -3.75
CA MET A 1 13.08 -7.10 -3.96
C MET A 1 13.38 -8.15 -5.01
N ILE A 2 13.44 -9.43 -4.61
CA ILE A 2 13.66 -10.54 -5.54
C ILE A 2 12.27 -10.94 -6.06
N PRO A 3 12.03 -10.93 -7.37
CA PRO A 3 10.69 -11.08 -7.92
C PRO A 3 10.08 -12.49 -7.72
N TYR A 4 10.84 -13.47 -7.22
CA TYR A 4 10.40 -14.86 -7.10
C TYR A 4 11.02 -15.54 -5.87
N ALA A 5 10.18 -15.99 -4.94
CA ALA A 5 10.60 -16.73 -3.74
C ALA A 5 10.56 -18.27 -3.91
N GLY A 6 9.97 -18.78 -5.00
CA GLY A 6 9.93 -20.23 -5.26
C GLY A 6 8.85 -21.01 -4.51
N ASP A 7 7.85 -20.35 -3.93
CA ASP A 7 6.80 -21.02 -3.16
C ASP A 7 5.83 -21.79 -4.07
N ILE A 8 5.79 -23.11 -3.89
CA ILE A 8 4.90 -24.03 -4.62
C ILE A 8 3.85 -24.54 -3.63
N THR A 9 2.56 -24.42 -3.99
CA THR A 9 1.48 -25.03 -3.20
C THR A 9 1.37 -26.54 -3.48
N PHE A 10 1.20 -27.35 -2.43
CA PHE A 10 1.03 -28.79 -2.56
C PHE A 10 -0.35 -29.13 -3.13
N ASN A 11 -0.36 -29.99 -4.15
CA ASN A 11 -1.55 -30.40 -4.90
C ASN A 11 -2.46 -31.32 -4.07
N ALA A 12 -3.78 -31.14 -4.15
CA ALA A 12 -4.77 -32.12 -3.69
C ALA A 12 -5.69 -32.56 -4.84
N LYS A 13 -5.96 -33.87 -4.92
CA LYS A 13 -6.89 -34.49 -5.87
C LYS A 13 -8.24 -34.67 -5.17
N SER A 14 -9.31 -34.11 -5.75
CA SER A 14 -10.69 -34.54 -5.47
C SER A 14 -11.27 -35.16 -6.76
N GLY A 15 -11.78 -36.39 -6.70
CA GLY A 15 -12.44 -37.08 -7.83
C GLY A 15 -11.55 -37.99 -8.70
N GLU A 16 -12.09 -38.53 -9.80
CA GLU A 16 -11.35 -39.39 -10.73
C GLU A 16 -10.46 -38.59 -11.69
N LYS A 17 -9.22 -39.06 -11.89
CA LYS A 17 -8.12 -38.35 -12.57
C LYS A 17 -7.80 -39.03 -13.90
N ASN A 18 -7.73 -38.29 -15.01
CA ASN A 18 -7.22 -38.76 -16.31
C ASN A 18 -5.84 -38.16 -16.62
N SER A 19 -5.27 -38.46 -17.80
CA SER A 19 -3.87 -38.12 -18.16
C SER A 19 -3.51 -36.63 -18.15
N ASN A 20 -4.50 -35.73 -18.05
CA ASN A 20 -4.29 -34.29 -18.21
C ASN A 20 -4.64 -33.47 -16.95
N SER A 21 -5.06 -34.09 -15.85
CA SER A 21 -5.50 -33.37 -14.66
C SER A 21 -4.34 -33.10 -13.68
N VAL A 22 -3.59 -32.03 -13.91
CA VAL A 22 -2.65 -31.43 -12.93
C VAL A 22 -2.89 -29.92 -12.90
N TYR A 23 -3.64 -29.44 -11.91
CA TYR A 23 -3.79 -28.00 -11.68
C TYR A 23 -2.70 -27.56 -10.69
N GLY A 24 -1.55 -27.15 -11.21
CA GLY A 24 -0.56 -26.43 -10.42
C GLY A 24 -1.00 -24.97 -10.27
N THR A 25 -1.19 -24.52 -9.03
CA THR A 25 -1.32 -23.08 -8.74
C THR A 25 0.04 -22.58 -8.29
N GLU A 26 0.66 -21.76 -9.14
CA GLU A 26 1.86 -21.04 -8.75
C GLU A 26 1.44 -19.80 -7.97
N VAL A 27 1.97 -19.65 -6.75
CA VAL A 27 1.78 -18.45 -5.95
C VAL A 27 3.01 -17.58 -6.15
N HIS A 28 2.83 -16.47 -6.86
CA HIS A 28 3.87 -15.45 -6.97
C HIS A 28 3.63 -14.43 -5.86
N ALA A 29 4.38 -14.54 -4.76
CA ALA A 29 4.34 -13.58 -3.64
C ALA A 29 5.28 -12.39 -3.88
N THR A 30 5.26 -11.83 -5.10
CA THR A 30 6.05 -10.66 -5.44
C THR A 30 5.40 -9.43 -4.83
N ARG A 31 6.06 -8.78 -3.87
CA ARG A 31 5.64 -7.46 -3.39
C ARG A 31 5.84 -6.43 -4.51
N TYR A 32 5.01 -5.40 -4.54
CA TYR A 32 5.15 -4.29 -5.48
C TYR A 32 4.95 -2.98 -4.73
N GLN A 33 5.69 -1.94 -5.14
CA GLN A 33 5.47 -0.58 -4.67
C GLN A 33 4.82 0.25 -5.79
N TYR A 34 3.72 0.92 -5.45
CA TYR A 34 3.01 1.82 -6.36
C TYR A 34 3.03 3.24 -5.81
N GLY A 35 3.24 4.22 -6.69
CA GLY A 35 3.16 5.65 -6.38
C GLY A 35 1.99 6.28 -7.11
N PHE A 36 1.14 7.00 -6.39
CA PHE A 36 0.05 7.79 -6.94
C PHE A 36 0.20 9.24 -6.50
N THR A 37 -0.17 10.18 -7.37
CA THR A 37 -0.24 11.59 -7.03
C THR A 37 -1.45 12.21 -7.71
N ILE A 38 -2.16 13.04 -6.97
CA ILE A 38 -3.34 13.74 -7.48
C ILE A 38 -3.39 15.12 -6.86
N THR A 39 -3.71 16.12 -7.69
CA THR A 39 -4.03 17.47 -7.27
C THR A 39 -5.54 17.65 -7.43
N PRO A 40 -6.34 17.54 -6.34
CA PRO A 40 -7.80 17.54 -6.46
C PRO A 40 -8.36 18.82 -7.08
N GLU A 41 -7.72 19.98 -6.83
CA GLU A 41 -8.05 21.28 -7.45
C GLU A 41 -7.98 21.24 -8.99
N SER A 42 -7.11 20.41 -9.56
CA SER A 42 -6.91 20.29 -11.01
C SER A 42 -7.91 19.35 -11.68
N LEU A 43 -8.81 18.71 -10.93
CA LEU A 43 -9.86 17.85 -11.47
C LEU A 43 -11.02 18.71 -11.99
N GLU A 44 -11.52 18.38 -13.19
CA GLU A 44 -12.76 18.98 -13.73
C GLU A 44 -13.94 18.89 -12.75
N ILE A 45 -14.07 17.74 -12.07
CA ILE A 45 -15.01 17.54 -10.97
C ILE A 45 -14.19 17.12 -9.75
N LYS A 46 -14.01 18.05 -8.80
CA LYS A 46 -13.18 17.86 -7.59
C LYS A 46 -13.56 16.60 -6.80
N ASP A 47 -14.86 16.32 -6.66
CA ASP A 47 -15.39 15.14 -5.97
C ASP A 47 -14.94 13.79 -6.56
N ARG A 48 -14.41 13.76 -7.79
CA ARG A 48 -13.84 12.52 -8.36
C ARG A 48 -12.66 12.01 -7.53
N VAL A 49 -11.98 12.85 -6.75
CA VAL A 49 -10.92 12.42 -5.82
C VAL A 49 -11.40 11.32 -4.88
N TYR A 50 -12.62 11.42 -4.34
CA TYR A 50 -13.17 10.44 -3.41
C TYR A 50 -13.39 9.07 -4.06
N LYS A 51 -13.80 9.07 -5.34
CA LYS A 51 -13.94 7.84 -6.13
C LYS A 51 -12.59 7.17 -6.36
N ILE A 52 -11.53 7.97 -6.58
CA ILE A 52 -10.17 7.48 -6.78
C ILE A 52 -9.63 6.85 -5.49
N LEU A 53 -9.76 7.53 -4.33
CA LEU A 53 -9.36 6.96 -3.04
C LEU A 53 -10.08 5.64 -2.73
N LYS A 54 -11.38 5.58 -3.02
CA LYS A 54 -12.16 4.36 -2.87
C LYS A 54 -11.69 3.25 -3.83
N ALA A 55 -11.34 3.59 -5.07
CA ALA A 55 -10.83 2.61 -6.03
C ALA A 55 -9.48 2.03 -5.59
N ILE A 56 -8.53 2.88 -5.19
CA ILE A 56 -7.19 2.45 -4.74
C ILE A 56 -7.29 1.58 -3.49
N SER A 57 -8.09 2.00 -2.49
CA SER A 57 -8.26 1.23 -1.24
C SER A 57 -8.95 -0.13 -1.42
N ASN A 58 -9.60 -0.38 -2.56
CA ASN A 58 -10.27 -1.64 -2.88
C ASN A 58 -9.67 -2.32 -4.13
N LEU A 59 -8.40 -2.04 -4.46
CA LEU A 59 -7.67 -2.83 -5.45
C LEU A 59 -7.53 -4.27 -4.95
N ASN A 60 -8.24 -5.20 -5.59
CA ASN A 60 -8.16 -6.63 -5.28
C ASN A 60 -8.30 -7.52 -6.52
N GLN A 61 -8.68 -6.96 -7.67
CA GLN A 61 -8.87 -7.68 -8.93
C GLN A 61 -8.17 -6.93 -10.07
N VAL A 62 -6.86 -7.10 -10.21
CA VAL A 62 -6.14 -6.66 -11.41
C VAL A 62 -5.55 -7.88 -12.12
N ALA A 63 -5.92 -8.01 -13.40
CA ALA A 63 -5.38 -8.89 -14.43
C ALA A 63 -5.06 -10.35 -14.05
N GLY A 64 -5.84 -11.32 -14.56
CA GLY A 64 -5.34 -12.68 -14.77
C GLY A 64 -6.33 -13.80 -14.47
N ASN A 65 -6.23 -14.85 -15.27
CA ASN A 65 -7.00 -16.09 -15.21
C ASN A 65 -6.93 -16.73 -13.80
N GLN A 66 -7.94 -16.43 -12.98
CA GLN A 66 -8.08 -16.85 -11.57
C GLN A 66 -7.96 -18.37 -11.36
N SER A 67 -8.08 -19.18 -12.42
CA SER A 67 -7.93 -20.63 -12.34
C SER A 67 -6.48 -21.12 -12.22
N ARG A 68 -5.47 -20.26 -12.45
CA ARG A 68 -4.04 -20.65 -12.44
C ARG A 68 -3.18 -19.81 -11.50
N PHE A 69 -3.55 -18.56 -11.26
CA PHE A 69 -2.79 -17.65 -10.41
C PHE A 69 -3.70 -16.96 -9.39
N LEU A 70 -3.35 -17.12 -8.11
CA LEU A 70 -4.00 -16.43 -7.00
C LEU A 70 -3.19 -15.17 -6.70
N TYR A 71 -3.71 -14.01 -7.08
CA TYR A 71 -3.11 -12.72 -6.75
C TYR A 71 -4.04 -11.92 -5.85
N ASP A 72 -3.56 -11.54 -4.67
CA ASP A 72 -4.17 -10.50 -3.85
C ASP A 72 -3.39 -9.20 -4.09
N PHE A 73 -3.94 -8.33 -4.92
CA PHE A 73 -3.36 -7.02 -5.23
C PHE A 73 -3.74 -5.92 -4.23
N SER A 74 -4.20 -6.32 -3.05
CA SER A 74 -4.47 -5.35 -1.98
C SER A 74 -3.16 -4.81 -1.38
N PRO A 75 -3.11 -3.51 -1.05
CA PRO A 75 -1.92 -2.93 -0.43
C PRO A 75 -1.74 -3.49 0.99
N GLU A 76 -0.54 -4.01 1.28
CA GLU A 76 -0.17 -4.50 2.62
C GLU A 76 0.07 -3.33 3.60
N SER A 77 0.81 -2.30 3.15
CA SER A 77 1.14 -1.09 3.91
C SER A 77 1.09 0.13 2.99
N ILE A 78 0.71 1.29 3.53
CA ILE A 78 0.62 2.55 2.78
C ILE A 78 1.30 3.69 3.53
N ILE A 79 1.84 4.63 2.75
CA ILE A 79 2.24 5.96 3.19
C ILE A 79 1.45 6.94 2.34
N LEU A 80 0.60 7.73 2.98
CA LEU A 80 -0.17 8.80 2.35
C LEU A 80 0.35 10.15 2.85
N ARG A 81 0.35 11.15 1.97
CA ARG A 81 0.72 12.52 2.31
C ARG A 81 -0.33 13.48 1.76
N TRP A 82 -0.80 14.37 2.61
CA TRP A 82 -1.65 15.51 2.24
C TRP A 82 -0.90 16.80 2.48
N THR A 83 -0.60 17.56 1.43
CA THR A 83 0.33 18.70 1.47
C THR A 83 0.12 19.63 0.28
N ASP A 84 0.51 20.90 0.44
CA ASP A 84 0.63 21.89 -0.66
C ASP A 84 2.02 21.86 -1.34
N ASP A 85 2.96 21.05 -0.84
CA ASP A 85 4.28 20.86 -1.45
C ASP A 85 4.15 20.08 -2.77
N PHE A 86 4.69 20.64 -3.86
CA PHE A 86 4.70 20.00 -5.17
C PHE A 86 5.58 18.74 -5.24
N ALA A 87 6.55 18.60 -4.33
CA ALA A 87 7.40 17.41 -4.26
C ALA A 87 6.76 16.33 -3.38
N PRO A 88 6.59 15.08 -3.86
CA PRO A 88 5.96 14.02 -3.07
C PRO A 88 6.79 13.64 -1.84
N ARG A 89 8.13 13.66 -1.93
CA ARG A 89 9.12 13.31 -0.89
C ARG A 89 9.03 11.89 -0.29
N ILE A 90 8.04 11.08 -0.69
CA ILE A 90 7.77 9.73 -0.18
C ILE A 90 7.96 8.60 -1.22
N LEU A 91 8.52 8.92 -2.39
CA LEU A 91 8.76 7.91 -3.44
C LEU A 91 9.88 6.95 -3.02
N TYR A 92 9.72 5.68 -3.40
CA TYR A 92 10.69 4.60 -3.13
C TYR A 92 11.04 4.42 -1.65
N SER A 93 10.08 4.70 -0.78
CA SER A 93 10.29 4.68 0.67
C SER A 93 10.23 3.31 1.34
N PHE A 94 9.71 2.28 0.68
CA PHE A 94 9.64 0.94 1.24
C PHE A 94 10.90 0.15 0.90
N GLU A 95 11.49 -0.45 1.92
CA GLU A 95 12.63 -1.35 1.80
C GLU A 95 12.25 -2.71 2.37
N GLU A 96 12.79 -3.78 1.77
CA GLU A 96 12.56 -5.15 2.24
C GLU A 96 13.92 -5.83 2.43
N SER A 97 14.20 -6.25 3.65
CA SER A 97 15.38 -7.02 4.01
C SER A 97 14.95 -8.22 4.85
N GLU A 98 15.39 -9.43 4.49
CA GLU A 98 15.06 -10.66 5.23
C GLU A 98 13.54 -10.85 5.48
N ASN A 99 12.70 -10.50 4.49
CA ASN A 99 11.23 -10.49 4.58
C ASN A 99 10.63 -9.52 5.61
N ILE A 100 11.42 -8.57 6.11
CA ILE A 100 10.97 -7.49 6.98
C ILE A 100 10.85 -6.23 6.12
N LEU A 101 9.63 -5.69 6.04
CA LEU A 101 9.32 -4.42 5.40
C LEU A 101 9.68 -3.26 6.34
N SER A 102 10.36 -2.23 5.85
CA SER A 102 10.74 -1.04 6.61
C SER A 102 10.63 0.23 5.76
N ILE A 103 10.70 1.41 6.41
CA ILE A 103 10.61 2.73 5.78
C ILE A 103 11.70 3.71 6.27
N PRO A 104 12.99 3.32 6.26
CA PRO A 104 14.06 4.10 6.89
C PRO A 104 14.16 5.53 6.35
N SER A 105 14.01 5.71 5.02
CA SER A 105 14.05 7.04 4.40
C SER A 105 12.94 7.99 4.88
N ILE A 106 11.77 7.48 5.27
CA ILE A 106 10.69 8.31 5.85
C ILE A 106 11.04 8.69 7.28
N VAL A 107 11.52 7.71 8.07
CA VAL A 107 11.91 7.93 9.46
C VAL A 107 13.00 9.01 9.53
N GLU A 108 14.01 8.93 8.68
CA GLU A 108 15.09 9.92 8.58
C GLU A 108 14.57 11.31 8.22
N LYS A 109 13.77 11.44 7.16
CA LYS A 109 13.22 12.73 6.71
C LYS A 109 12.31 13.39 7.76
N VAL A 110 11.51 12.60 8.47
CA VAL A 110 10.66 13.14 9.55
C VAL A 110 11.51 13.58 10.75
N ASN A 111 12.59 12.85 11.06
CA ASN A 111 13.49 13.21 12.15
C ASN A 111 14.36 14.44 11.84
N SER A 112 14.83 14.59 10.59
CA SER A 112 15.59 15.75 10.14
C SER A 112 14.72 17.01 9.97
N GLY A 113 13.40 16.84 9.84
CA GLY A 113 12.46 17.91 9.54
C GLY A 113 12.29 18.21 8.04
N ASP A 114 12.88 17.39 7.17
CA ASP A 114 12.70 17.49 5.71
C ASP A 114 11.31 17.04 5.23
N LEU A 115 10.54 16.41 6.12
CA LEU A 115 9.18 15.95 5.89
C LEU A 115 8.31 16.20 7.13
N GLU A 116 7.25 16.99 6.98
CA GLU A 116 6.40 17.38 8.10
C GLU A 116 5.50 16.22 8.51
N GLY A 117 5.66 15.72 9.75
CA GLY A 117 4.91 14.56 10.21
C GLY A 117 3.40 14.76 10.22
N GLU A 118 2.91 15.98 10.46
CA GLU A 118 1.47 16.32 10.40
C GLU A 118 0.85 16.03 9.02
N THR A 119 1.63 16.11 7.93
CA THR A 119 1.15 15.84 6.56
C THR A 119 1.01 14.36 6.27
N LEU A 120 1.59 13.50 7.11
CA LEU A 120 1.72 12.07 6.86
C LEU A 120 0.65 11.23 7.57
N ILE A 121 0.20 10.21 6.84
CA ILE A 121 -0.62 9.12 7.35
C ILE A 121 0.07 7.82 6.95
N ILE A 122 0.41 6.96 7.90
CA ILE A 122 0.99 5.65 7.65
C ILE A 122 0.01 4.60 8.16
N ALA A 123 -0.26 3.57 7.35
CA ALA A 123 -1.17 2.51 7.76
C ALA A 123 -0.71 1.12 7.30
N GLY A 124 -1.17 0.09 8.02
CA GLY A 124 -0.83 -1.31 7.77
C GLY A 124 0.13 -1.89 8.81
N PRO A 125 0.59 -3.15 8.66
CA PRO A 125 1.45 -3.83 9.63
C PRO A 125 2.73 -3.08 10.00
N ILE A 126 3.25 -2.24 9.09
CA ILE A 126 4.46 -1.45 9.30
C ILE A 126 4.36 -0.45 10.46
N THR A 127 3.15 -0.08 10.89
CA THR A 127 2.95 0.84 12.02
C THR A 127 3.39 0.24 13.37
N LYS A 128 3.49 -1.09 13.46
CA LYS A 128 3.91 -1.81 14.66
C LYS A 128 5.42 -1.82 14.87
N LEU A 129 6.18 -1.39 13.86
CA LEU A 129 7.63 -1.30 13.98
C LEU A 129 8.01 -0.20 14.99
N PRO A 130 8.99 -0.43 15.88
CA PRO A 130 9.37 0.54 16.90
C PRO A 130 9.75 1.91 16.32
N GLU A 131 10.48 1.95 15.22
CA GLU A 131 10.91 3.16 14.53
C GLU A 131 9.74 3.96 13.94
N VAL A 132 8.70 3.27 13.46
CA VAL A 132 7.49 3.91 12.91
C VAL A 132 6.59 4.40 14.03
N THR A 133 6.44 3.64 15.11
CA THR A 133 5.63 4.03 16.28
C THR A 133 6.14 5.34 16.91
N LYS A 134 7.47 5.52 16.96
CA LYS A 134 8.09 6.77 17.46
C LYS A 134 7.71 8.01 16.66
N LEU A 135 7.32 7.87 15.38
CA LEU A 135 6.89 9.00 14.55
C LEU A 135 5.61 9.68 15.06
N LYS A 136 4.84 9.05 15.96
CA LYS A 136 3.74 9.71 16.67
C LYS A 136 4.19 10.96 17.43
N GLU A 137 5.41 10.95 17.98
CA GLU A 137 6.00 12.11 18.66
C GLU A 137 6.24 13.29 17.72
N LYS A 138 6.34 13.01 16.41
CA LYS A 138 6.46 13.98 15.32
C LYS A 138 5.13 14.26 14.62
N LYS A 139 4.00 13.90 15.26
CA LYS A 139 2.63 14.11 14.78
C LYS A 139 2.24 13.35 13.52
N VAL A 140 2.98 12.29 13.17
CA VAL A 140 2.56 11.35 12.12
C VAL A 140 1.33 10.58 12.57
N THR A 141 0.31 10.53 11.71
CA THR A 141 -0.91 9.76 11.98
C THR A 141 -0.72 8.30 11.61
N LEU A 142 -0.95 7.38 12.55
CA LEU A 142 -0.75 5.94 12.35
C LEU A 142 -2.06 5.16 12.50
N PHE A 143 -2.33 4.23 11.60
CA PHE A 143 -3.46 3.30 11.69
C PHE A 143 -3.03 1.85 11.45
N ASP A 144 -3.63 0.90 12.17
CA ASP A 144 -3.37 -0.52 11.91
C ASP A 144 -3.97 -0.96 10.57
N GLY A 145 -5.15 -0.43 10.22
CA GLY A 145 -5.86 -0.78 8.98
C GLY A 145 -5.64 0.22 7.85
N ILE A 146 -5.31 -0.27 6.66
CA ILE A 146 -5.20 0.50 5.41
C ILE A 146 -6.43 1.38 5.16
N LYS A 147 -7.63 0.82 5.33
CA LYS A 147 -8.90 1.54 5.09
C LYS A 147 -9.05 2.76 6.00
N GLN A 148 -8.56 2.69 7.23
CA GLN A 148 -8.59 3.83 8.15
C GLN A 148 -7.68 4.95 7.66
N GLY A 149 -6.49 4.62 7.13
CA GLY A 149 -5.59 5.61 6.52
C GLY A 149 -6.22 6.37 5.35
N PHE A 150 -6.93 5.66 4.47
CA PHE A 150 -7.67 6.30 3.37
C PHE A 150 -8.86 7.16 3.85
N LEU A 151 -9.58 6.72 4.89
CA LEU A 151 -10.68 7.50 5.47
C LEU A 151 -10.18 8.80 6.11
N GLU A 152 -9.04 8.76 6.81
CA GLU A 152 -8.39 9.95 7.35
C GLU A 152 -7.99 10.93 6.22
N LEU A 153 -7.37 10.42 5.15
CA LEU A 153 -7.02 11.25 4.00
C LEU A 153 -8.26 11.91 3.37
N GLU A 154 -9.35 11.14 3.21
CA GLU A 154 -10.62 11.67 2.73
C GLU A 154 -11.18 12.79 3.63
N GLN A 155 -11.05 12.66 4.95
CA GLN A 155 -11.48 13.70 5.90
C GLN A 155 -10.64 14.98 5.77
N ARG A 156 -9.31 14.87 5.63
CA ARG A 156 -8.43 16.03 5.40
C ARG A 156 -8.80 16.76 4.11
N ILE A 157 -8.97 16.00 3.03
CA ILE A 157 -9.40 16.51 1.73
C ILE A 157 -10.75 17.23 1.86
N LYS A 158 -11.75 16.64 2.51
CA LYS A 158 -13.07 17.27 2.72
C LYS A 158 -13.01 18.56 3.53
N LYS A 159 -12.08 18.65 4.48
CA LYS A 159 -11.91 19.85 5.30
C LYS A 159 -11.34 21.01 4.49
N ASP A 160 -10.43 20.71 3.57
CA ASP A 160 -9.63 21.71 2.86
C ASP A 160 -10.22 22.05 1.47
N LEU A 161 -10.82 21.08 0.78
CA LEU A 161 -11.60 21.32 -0.45
C LEU A 161 -12.98 21.87 -0.11
N LYS A 162 -13.17 23.14 -0.46
CA LYS A 162 -14.46 23.83 -0.48
C LYS A 162 -15.03 23.90 -1.90
#